data_AF-A0A4Q2IQ15-F1
#
_entry.id   AF-A0A4Q2IQ15-F1
#
_cell.length_a   1.000
_cell.length_b   1.000
_cell.length_c   1.000
_cell.angle_alpha   90.00
_cell.angle_beta   90.00
_cell.angle_gamma   90.00
#
_symmetry.space_group_name_H-M   'P 1'
#
loop_
_entity.id
_entity.type
_entity.pdbx_description
1 polymer ?
#
loop_
_entity_poly.entity_id
_entity_poly.type
_entity_poly.pdbx_seq_one_letter_code
_entity_poly.pdbx_strand_id
1 'polypeptide(L)' 'MTVDPHARASTLCRFLEAQSSANLVLMGAAVLALLIDNTPLAAPYDHLLDAAIGPLSLSHWINDGML' A
#
# COMPACT_ATOMS: atom_id res chain seq x y z
N MET A 1 -0.91 -46.82 2.24
CA MET A 1 -0.86 -45.71 1.26
C MET A 1 -2.09 -44.87 1.50
N THR A 2 -1.92 -43.73 2.18
CA THR A 2 -2.76 -42.52 2.12
C THR A 2 -2.22 -41.54 3.15
N VAL A 3 -1.22 -40.75 2.74
CA VAL A 3 -0.90 -39.50 3.42
C VAL A 3 -2.01 -38.54 2.99
N ASP A 4 -2.98 -38.26 3.85
CA ASP A 4 -4.03 -37.28 3.54
C ASP A 4 -3.41 -35.88 3.53
N PRO A 5 -3.32 -35.19 2.37
CA PRO A 5 -2.57 -33.95 2.22
C PRO A 5 -3.44 -32.72 2.48
N HIS A 6 -4.35 -32.79 3.45
CA HIS A 6 -5.05 -31.61 3.95
C HIS A 6 -4.31 -31.08 5.17
N ALA A 7 -3.07 -30.61 4.93
CA ALA A 7 -2.40 -29.70 5.85
C ALA A 7 -3.30 -28.47 5.98
N ARG A 8 -4.09 -28.42 7.07
CA ARG A 8 -4.87 -27.24 7.42
C ARG A 8 -3.91 -26.06 7.45
N ALA A 9 -3.97 -25.20 6.44
CA ALA A 9 -3.13 -24.02 6.38
C ALA A 9 -3.29 -23.28 7.71
N SER A 10 -2.21 -23.25 8.50
CA SER A 10 -2.20 -22.62 9.82
C SER A 10 -2.59 -21.15 9.66
N THR A 11 -3.37 -20.62 10.60
CA THR A 11 -3.72 -19.19 10.62
C THR A 11 -2.48 -18.31 10.60
N LEU A 12 -1.37 -18.80 11.17
CA LEU A 12 -0.06 -18.15 11.10
C LEU A 12 0.51 -18.16 9.67
N CYS A 13 0.43 -19.29 8.95
CA CYS A 13 0.88 -19.35 7.55
C CYS A 13 0.06 -18.42 6.66
N ARG A 14 -1.28 -18.38 6.84
CA ARG A 14 -2.14 -17.43 6.11
C ARG A 14 -1.84 -15.97 6.45
N PHE A 15 -1.56 -15.66 7.71
CA PHE A 15 -1.14 -14.31 8.11
C PHE A 15 0.21 -13.94 7.51
N LEU A 16 1.18 -14.86 7.49
CA LEU A 16 2.50 -14.63 6.89
C LEU A 16 2.43 -14.51 5.36
N GLU A 17 1.59 -15.30 4.69
CA GLU A 17 1.30 -15.14 3.26
C GLU A 17 0.63 -13.79 2.97
N ALA A 18 -0.34 -13.37 3.79
CA ALA A 18 -0.97 -12.07 3.68
C ALA A 18 0.04 -10.92 3.92
N GLN A 19 0.89 -11.02 4.95
CA GLN A 19 1.96 -10.06 5.23
C GLN A 19 2.97 -9.97 4.08
N SER A 20 3.35 -11.12 3.50
CA SER A 20 4.25 -11.16 2.34
C SER A 20 3.64 -10.43 1.14
N SER A 21 2.34 -10.61 0.89
CA SER A 21 1.64 -9.90 -0.19
C SER A 21 1.51 -8.39 0.07
N ALA A 22 1.22 -7.98 1.31
CA ALA A 22 1.15 -6.57 1.70
C ALA A 22 2.49 -5.85 1.49
N ASN A 23 3.60 -6.51 1.83
CA ASN A 23 4.93 -5.94 1.65
C ASN A 23 5.30 -5.78 0.16
N LEU A 24 4.88 -6.69 -0.71
CA LEU A 24 5.05 -6.56 -2.16
C LEU A 24 4.23 -5.39 -2.73
N VAL A 25 2.98 -5.22 -2.28
CA VAL A 25 2.15 -4.08 -2.66
C VAL A 25 2.78 -2.77 -2.19
N LEU A 26 3.32 -2.73 -0.97
CA LEU A 26 4.03 -1.56 -0.44
C LEU A 26 5.28 -1.23 -1.27
N MET A 27 6.08 -2.25 -1.61
CA MET A 27 7.26 -2.08 -2.46
C MET A 27 6.87 -1.54 -3.84
N GLY A 28 5.78 -2.06 -4.42
CA GLY A 28 5.24 -1.58 -5.69
C GLY A 28 4.75 -0.13 -5.60
N ALA A 29 4.02 0.23 -4.54
CA ALA A 29 3.57 1.59 -4.30
C ALA A 29 4.74 2.57 -4.14
N ALA A 30 5.81 2.16 -3.43
CA ALA A 30 7.02 2.97 -3.27
C ALA A 30 7.73 3.19 -4.61
N VAL A 31 7.88 2.15 -5.43
CA VAL A 31 8.46 2.27 -6.78
C VAL A 31 7.61 3.19 -7.66
N LEU A 32 6.29 3.06 -7.63
CA LEU A 32 5.39 3.95 -8.38
C LEU A 32 5.50 5.40 -7.91
N ALA A 33 5.58 5.65 -6.61
CA ALA A 33 5.80 6.99 -6.07
C ALA A 33 7.10 7.60 -6.58
N LEU A 34 8.21 6.85 -6.55
CA LEU A 34 9.49 7.30 -7.11
C LEU A 34 9.40 7.59 -8.62
N LEU A 35 8.70 6.75 -9.39
CA LEU A 35 8.52 6.98 -10.83
C LEU A 35 7.71 8.24 -11.12
N ILE A 36 6.60 8.46 -10.40
CA ILE A 36 5.75 9.64 -10.58
C ILE A 36 6.54 10.92 -10.26
N ASP A 37 7.26 10.92 -9.13
CA ASP A 37 8.03 12.06 -8.64
C ASP A 37 9.19 12.48 -9.58
N ASN A 38 9.79 11.51 -10.30
CA ASN A 38 10.87 11.77 -11.25
C ASN A 38 10.38 12.21 -12.65
N THR A 39 9.08 12.51 -12.82
CA THR A 39 8.50 12.88 -14.12
C THR A 39 7.73 14.20 -14.04
N PRO A 40 7.36 14.82 -15.19
CA PRO A 40 6.51 16.01 -15.21
C PRO A 40 5.11 15.82 -14.57
N LEU A 41 4.73 14.59 -14.23
CA LEU A 41 3.51 14.28 -13.47
C LEU A 41 3.62 14.63 -11.98
N ALA A 42 4.82 14.90 -11.45
CA ALA A 42 5.02 15.28 -10.06
C ALA A 42 4.26 16.57 -9.69
N ALA A 43 4.40 17.63 -10.51
CA ALA A 43 3.74 18.92 -10.24
C ALA A 43 2.20 18.83 -10.13
N PRO A 44 1.46 18.19 -11.07
CA PRO A 44 0.02 18.02 -10.90
C PRO A 44 -0.33 17.02 -9.79
N TYR A 45 0.52 16.03 -9.50
CA TYR A 45 0.34 15.07 -8.40
C TYR A 45 0.43 15.76 -7.02
N ASP A 46 1.46 16.58 -6.81
CA ASP A 46 1.65 17.35 -5.58
C ASP A 46 0.53 18.38 -5.39
N HIS A 47 0.11 19.06 -6.46
CA HIS A 47 -1.00 20.00 -6.39
C HIS A 47 -2.33 19.32 -5.98
N LEU A 48 -2.53 18.05 -6.36
CA LEU A 48 -3.69 17.28 -5.90
C LEU A 48 -3.56 16.90 -4.42
N LEU A 49 -2.36 16.51 -3.97
CA LEU A 49 -2.11 16.17 -2.57
C LEU A 49 -2.21 17.38 -1.64
N ASP A 50 -1.79 18.56 -2.11
CA ASP A 50 -1.87 19.81 -1.37
C ASP A 50 -3.24 20.49 -1.50
N ALA A 51 -4.14 19.95 -2.32
CA ALA A 51 -5.49 20.47 -2.46
C ALA A 51 -6.19 20.51 -1.10
N ALA A 52 -6.58 21.71 -0.69
CA ALA A 52 -7.26 21.93 0.58
C ALA A 52 -8.69 21.33 0.53
N ILE A 53 -8.94 20.31 1.36
CA ILE A 53 -10.26 19.72 1.55
C ILE A 53 -10.73 20.11 2.95
N GLY A 54 -11.46 21.23 3.01
CA GLY A 54 -11.88 21.83 4.28
C GLY A 54 -10.71 22.53 4.98
N PRO A 55 -10.40 22.20 6.25
CA PRO A 55 -9.31 22.82 7.01
C PRO A 55 -7.92 22.21 6.75
N LEU A 56 -7.85 21.03 6.12
CA LEU A 56 -6.62 20.24 5.94
C LEU A 56 -6.43 19.91 4.45
N SER A 57 -5.18 19.70 4.02
CA SER A 57 -4.91 19.22 2.66
C SER A 57 -5.32 17.75 2.52
N LEU A 58 -5.52 17.30 1.29
CA LEU A 58 -5.80 15.89 0.97
C LEU A 58 -4.71 14.97 1.56
N SER A 59 -3.44 15.36 1.49
CA SER A 59 -2.33 14.62 2.10
C SER A 59 -2.46 14.44 3.62
N HIS A 60 -2.91 15.49 4.34
CA HIS A 60 -3.17 15.39 5.78
C HIS A 60 -4.33 14.44 6.08
N TRP A 61 -5.41 14.50 5.31
CA TRP A 61 -6.53 13.55 5.47
C TRP A 61 -6.13 12.10 5.21
N ILE A 62 -5.31 11.85 4.19
CA ILE A 62 -4.79 10.50 3.91
C ILE A 62 -3.94 10.02 5.08
N ASN A 63 -3.04 10.88 5.58
CA ASN A 63 -2.19 10.55 6.72
C ASN A 63 -3.00 10.25 7.99
N ASP A 64 -4.04 11.04 8.28
CA ASP A 64 -4.91 10.84 9.45
C ASP A 64 -5.80 9.59 9.32
N GLY A 65 -6.15 9.16 8.10
CA GLY A 65 -6.92 7.95 7.85
C GLY A 65 -6.10 6.65 7.82
N MET A 66 -4.78 6.75 7.66
CA MET A 66 -3.85 5.60 7.66
C MET A 66 -3.19 5.34 9.02
N LEU A 67 -3.24 6.31 9.94
CA LEU A 67 -2.84 6.18 11.35
C LEU A 67 -3.92 5.47 12.17
#